data_AF-A0A844UBD2-F1
#
_entry.id   AF-A0A844UBD2-F1
#
_cell.length_a   1.000
_cell.length_b   1.000
_cell.length_c   1.000
_cell.angle_alpha   90.00
_cell.angle_beta   90.00
_cell.angle_gamma   90.00
#
_symmetry.space_group_name_H-M   'P 1'
#
loop_
_entity.id
_entity.type
_entity.pdbx_description
1 polymer ?
#
loop_
_entity_poly.entity_id
_entity_poly.type
_entity_poly.pdbx_seq_one_letter_code
_entity_poly.pdbx_strand_id
1 'polypeptide(L)'
;MKKHISTVIMICCVVFSFVFGACSSDDNDSKDSTQLVLQASATKALVGETITFTVLADKLPIEGVTITEKTLGQIKDLTWTPTKSGTYQFTAKKEGYQDSKTLTIVVEEGIGKLNIETNRTFGKPNDVFEFKITSNGQPVQDVEIEVVGLERFTGNTWTAKEFGTFKFIAHKKGFASSDVLTIEIKNYSYFTYKDEIYLLDKSYFNFYRTVTEDFGIFDVWGLVMMSDDFENKIVFLAGFERKDPKELTFPEEGEVLFGGFAAAQFYANGMQLREISTLDSTMFITKVEPFKPLREDFYISDRVAINFDFVLENNTSIKGELDGPSELDFETVQTGTTSTNILSSLSDKEVLQLIKRKK
;
A
#
# COMPACT_ATOMS: atom_id res chain seq x y z
N MET A 1 28.16 27.92 12.89
CA MET A 1 29.28 27.38 12.08
C MET A 1 28.70 26.69 10.85
N LYS A 2 29.22 27.06 9.67
CA LYS A 2 29.05 26.50 8.31
C LYS A 2 27.63 26.21 7.77
N LYS A 3 27.20 27.10 6.87
CA LYS A 3 26.17 26.95 5.83
C LYS A 3 26.79 26.36 4.54
N HIS A 4 25.99 25.62 3.77
CA HIS A 4 26.02 25.45 2.31
C HIS A 4 24.54 25.26 1.91
N ILE A 5 23.79 26.04 1.11
CA ILE A 5 23.97 26.88 -0.10
C ILE A 5 24.47 26.12 -1.33
N SER A 6 23.52 25.82 -2.23
CA SER A 6 23.64 25.72 -3.70
C SER A 6 22.25 26.07 -4.26
N THR A 7 21.93 27.31 -4.64
CA THR A 7 22.38 28.14 -5.77
C THR A 7 21.82 27.70 -7.12
N VAL A 8 20.73 28.39 -7.48
CA VAL A 8 20.15 28.61 -8.80
C VAL A 8 21.18 29.26 -9.73
N ILE A 9 21.31 28.78 -10.97
CA ILE A 9 22.11 29.44 -12.02
C ILE A 9 21.15 29.94 -13.10
N MET A 10 20.91 31.24 -13.03
CA MET A 10 20.40 32.16 -14.05
C MET A 10 21.62 32.94 -14.57
N ILE A 11 21.86 33.00 -15.89
CA ILE A 11 22.82 33.86 -16.62
C ILE A 11 22.73 33.43 -18.10
N CYS A 12 22.71 34.28 -19.15
CA CYS A 12 23.05 35.69 -19.28
C CYS A 12 22.34 36.29 -20.50
N CYS A 13 21.85 37.53 -20.35
CA CYS A 13 21.52 38.43 -21.45
C CYS A 13 22.82 38.91 -22.12
N VAL A 14 22.90 38.85 -23.45
CA VAL A 14 23.82 39.68 -24.23
C VAL A 14 23.01 40.38 -25.32
N VAL A 15 22.86 41.69 -25.14
CA VAL A 15 22.36 42.64 -26.13
C VAL A 15 23.57 43.06 -26.97
N PHE A 16 23.48 42.92 -28.29
CA PHE A 16 24.38 43.60 -29.22
C PHE A 16 23.53 44.22 -30.32
N SER A 17 23.55 45.55 -30.39
CA SER A 17 22.95 46.33 -31.47
C SER A 17 24.07 46.87 -32.35
N PHE A 18 23.97 46.65 -33.66
CA PHE A 18 24.54 47.53 -34.68
C PHE A 18 23.54 47.64 -35.84
N VAL A 19 23.45 48.85 -36.39
CA VAL A 19 22.47 49.27 -37.40
C VAL A 19 23.19 49.55 -38.74
N PHE A 20 22.42 49.33 -39.81
CA PHE A 20 22.49 49.85 -41.19
C PHE A 20 23.17 49.02 -42.28
N GLY A 21 22.34 48.69 -43.27
CA GLY A 21 22.68 48.27 -44.64
C GLY A 21 21.40 47.94 -45.41
N ALA A 22 20.89 48.91 -46.18
CA ALA A 22 19.80 48.71 -47.13
C ALA A 22 20.38 48.24 -48.47
N CYS A 23 19.90 47.12 -49.01
CA CYS A 23 19.91 46.70 -50.43
C CYS A 23 19.25 45.31 -50.46
N SER A 24 18.09 45.10 -51.10
CA SER A 24 17.82 45.08 -52.54
C SER A 24 17.79 43.63 -53.05
N SER A 25 16.62 43.29 -53.62
CA SER A 25 16.27 42.20 -54.55
C SER A 25 16.60 40.74 -54.18
N ASP A 26 15.54 39.94 -54.16
CA ASP A 26 15.42 38.56 -54.67
C ASP A 26 16.73 37.81 -54.98
N ASP A 27 16.97 36.72 -54.26
CA ASP A 27 16.93 35.38 -54.87
C ASP A 27 17.17 34.27 -53.82
N ASN A 28 16.18 33.37 -53.74
CA ASN A 28 16.33 31.93 -53.53
C ASN A 28 17.04 31.41 -52.26
N ASP A 29 16.34 31.39 -51.12
CA ASP A 29 16.73 30.59 -49.95
C ASP A 29 15.91 29.30 -49.87
N SER A 30 16.55 28.18 -50.23
CA SER A 30 16.11 26.85 -49.86
C SER A 30 16.00 26.77 -48.34
N LYS A 31 14.77 26.75 -47.81
CA LYS A 31 14.53 26.39 -46.41
C LYS A 31 15.00 24.96 -46.19
N ASP A 32 16.21 24.78 -45.67
CA ASP A 32 16.66 23.51 -45.11
C ASP A 32 15.75 23.17 -43.94
N SER A 33 14.75 22.33 -44.21
CA SER A 33 13.81 21.84 -43.20
C SER A 33 14.55 20.85 -42.29
N THR A 34 14.54 21.10 -40.99
CA THR A 34 15.12 20.21 -39.98
C THR A 34 14.60 18.78 -40.13
N GLN A 35 15.51 17.80 -40.15
CA GLN A 35 15.16 16.38 -40.18
C GLN A 35 14.72 15.87 -38.80
N LEU A 36 13.59 15.16 -38.77
CA LEU A 36 13.11 14.51 -37.56
C LEU A 36 13.97 13.29 -37.17
N VAL A 37 14.08 13.03 -35.87
CA VAL A 37 14.69 11.82 -35.33
C VAL A 37 13.65 11.05 -34.54
N LEU A 38 13.30 9.84 -35.00
CA LEU A 38 12.41 8.92 -34.31
C LEU A 38 13.23 7.95 -33.46
N GLN A 39 12.90 7.86 -32.18
CA GLN A 39 13.45 6.91 -31.22
C GLN A 39 12.33 6.03 -30.67
N ALA A 40 12.68 4.83 -30.22
CA ALA A 40 11.78 3.92 -29.52
C ALA A 40 12.43 3.43 -28.23
N SER A 41 11.61 3.02 -27.27
CA SER A 41 12.05 2.37 -26.03
C SER A 41 12.83 1.07 -26.30
N ALA A 42 12.56 0.38 -27.41
CA ALA A 42 13.31 -0.79 -27.86
C ALA A 42 13.23 -0.96 -29.40
N THR A 43 14.29 -1.51 -30.00
CA THR A 43 14.34 -1.91 -31.44
C THR A 43 14.13 -3.41 -31.66
N LYS A 44 13.94 -4.16 -30.57
CA LYS A 44 13.53 -5.57 -30.56
C LYS A 44 12.47 -5.75 -29.47
N ALA A 45 11.40 -6.47 -29.77
CA ALA A 45 10.29 -6.71 -28.86
C ALA A 45 9.66 -8.08 -29.11
N LEU A 46 8.85 -8.54 -28.17
CA LEU A 46 7.97 -9.69 -28.37
C LEU A 46 6.53 -9.23 -28.62
N VAL A 47 5.74 -10.11 -29.23
CA VAL A 47 4.28 -9.90 -29.34
C VAL A 47 3.70 -9.61 -27.95
N GLY A 48 2.99 -8.49 -27.82
CA GLY A 48 2.38 -8.02 -26.56
C GLY A 48 3.21 -7.00 -25.76
N GLU A 49 4.48 -6.75 -26.11
CA GLU A 49 5.30 -5.75 -25.40
C GLU A 49 5.05 -4.33 -25.90
N THR A 50 4.77 -3.40 -24.99
CA THR A 50 4.47 -2.01 -25.37
C THR A 50 5.74 -1.23 -25.67
N ILE A 51 5.80 -0.65 -26.86
CA ILE A 51 6.87 0.22 -27.33
C ILE A 51 6.41 1.66 -27.25
N THR A 52 7.23 2.51 -26.64
CA THR A 52 6.99 3.97 -26.59
C THR A 52 7.93 4.66 -27.57
N PHE A 53 7.42 5.63 -28.32
CA PHE A 53 8.17 6.41 -29.28
C PHE A 53 8.45 7.83 -28.78
N THR A 54 9.57 8.40 -29.22
CA THR A 54 9.92 9.80 -28.99
C THR A 54 10.41 10.41 -30.30
N VAL A 55 9.93 11.60 -30.65
CA VAL A 55 10.34 12.30 -31.87
C VAL A 55 11.03 13.61 -31.50
N LEU A 56 12.21 13.82 -32.06
CA LEU A 56 13.05 14.99 -31.81
C LEU A 56 13.24 15.82 -33.10
N ALA A 57 13.32 17.13 -32.96
CA ALA A 57 13.87 18.06 -33.95
C ALA A 57 14.96 18.90 -33.28
N ASP A 58 16.14 19.03 -33.91
CA ASP A 58 17.30 19.71 -33.31
C ASP A 58 17.62 19.28 -31.87
N LYS A 59 17.45 17.97 -31.61
CA LYS A 59 17.65 17.29 -30.31
C LYS A 59 16.64 17.65 -29.21
N LEU A 60 15.55 18.34 -29.54
CA LEU A 60 14.47 18.65 -28.61
C LEU A 60 13.20 17.87 -28.96
N PRO A 61 12.46 17.33 -27.97
CA PRO A 61 11.18 16.69 -28.20
C PRO A 61 10.19 17.66 -28.83
N ILE A 62 9.39 17.17 -29.79
CA ILE A 62 8.35 17.96 -30.43
C ILE A 62 7.00 17.22 -30.40
N GLU A 63 5.93 17.99 -30.22
CA GLU A 63 4.55 17.47 -30.21
C GLU A 63 3.89 17.54 -31.60
N GLY A 64 2.70 16.96 -31.74
CA GLY A 64 1.90 17.04 -32.98
C GLY A 64 2.54 16.30 -34.17
N VAL A 65 3.32 15.26 -33.88
CA VAL A 65 3.97 14.40 -34.87
C VAL A 65 3.07 13.21 -35.22
N THR A 66 3.14 12.78 -36.47
CA THR A 66 2.43 11.59 -36.94
C THR A 66 3.45 10.48 -37.18
N ILE A 67 3.32 9.36 -36.47
CA ILE A 67 4.13 8.16 -36.72
C ILE A 67 3.32 7.21 -37.60
N THR A 68 3.93 6.74 -38.68
CA THR A 68 3.30 5.79 -39.62
C THR A 68 4.14 4.54 -39.79
N GLU A 69 3.47 3.40 -39.94
CA GLU A 69 4.02 2.13 -40.41
C GLU A 69 3.15 1.65 -41.59
N LYS A 70 3.75 0.98 -42.58
CA LYS A 70 3.10 0.67 -43.86
C LYS A 70 1.84 -0.20 -43.72
N THR A 71 1.83 -1.13 -42.78
CA THR A 71 0.76 -2.11 -42.57
C THR A 71 -0.18 -1.73 -41.42
N LEU A 72 0.32 -1.03 -40.40
CA LEU A 72 -0.45 -0.61 -39.23
C LEU A 72 -1.15 0.75 -39.44
N GLY A 73 -0.69 1.54 -40.40
CA GLY A 73 -1.15 2.91 -40.61
C GLY A 73 -0.55 3.87 -39.57
N GLN A 74 -1.35 4.84 -39.15
CA GLN A 74 -0.93 5.83 -38.16
C GLN A 74 -0.99 5.26 -36.73
N ILE A 75 0.10 5.42 -35.99
CA ILE A 75 0.19 5.05 -34.57
C ILE A 75 -0.39 6.19 -33.72
N LYS A 76 -1.30 5.85 -32.81
CA LYS A 76 -1.91 6.78 -31.86
C LYS A 76 -1.06 6.85 -30.59
N ASP A 77 -1.10 7.99 -29.91
CA ASP A 77 -0.58 8.19 -28.55
C ASP A 77 0.91 7.86 -28.35
N LEU A 78 1.73 7.90 -29.42
CA LEU A 78 3.16 7.58 -29.41
C LEU A 78 3.51 6.22 -28.76
N THR A 79 2.55 5.30 -28.70
CA THR A 79 2.74 3.97 -28.14
C THR A 79 2.19 2.91 -29.08
N TRP A 80 2.83 1.74 -29.10
CA TRP A 80 2.40 0.64 -29.93
C TRP A 80 2.69 -0.70 -29.26
N THR A 81 1.68 -1.56 -29.23
CA THR A 81 1.78 -2.93 -28.72
C THR A 81 1.57 -3.88 -29.90
N PRO A 82 2.61 -4.62 -30.34
CA PRO A 82 2.50 -5.50 -31.48
C PRO A 82 1.63 -6.71 -31.15
N THR A 83 0.71 -7.07 -32.03
CA THR A 83 -0.12 -8.28 -31.91
C THR A 83 0.36 -9.43 -32.79
N LYS A 84 1.36 -9.18 -33.66
CA LYS A 84 1.95 -10.18 -34.56
C LYS A 84 3.46 -10.00 -34.64
N SER A 85 4.17 -11.11 -34.76
CA SER A 85 5.61 -11.11 -35.07
C SER A 85 5.86 -10.56 -36.47
N GLY A 86 7.05 -10.01 -36.70
CA GLY A 86 7.43 -9.40 -37.96
C GLY A 86 8.46 -8.30 -37.81
N THR A 87 8.90 -7.76 -38.94
CA THR A 87 9.75 -6.57 -38.96
C THR A 87 8.91 -5.38 -39.38
N TYR A 88 8.88 -4.36 -38.54
CA TYR A 88 8.05 -3.16 -38.70
C TYR A 88 8.95 -1.95 -38.90
N GLN A 89 8.54 -1.06 -39.82
CA GLN A 89 9.33 0.09 -40.23
C GLN A 89 8.55 1.38 -40.01
N PHE A 90 8.96 2.12 -38.98
CA PHE A 90 8.28 3.34 -38.55
C PHE A 90 8.96 4.58 -39.12
N THR A 91 8.17 5.57 -39.49
CA THR A 91 8.63 6.90 -39.92
C THR A 91 7.79 7.97 -39.25
N ALA A 92 8.43 9.01 -38.71
CA ALA A 92 7.76 10.17 -38.14
C ALA A 92 7.66 11.30 -39.18
N LYS A 93 6.50 11.96 -39.22
CA LYS A 93 6.18 13.06 -40.14
C LYS A 93 5.57 14.24 -39.40
N LYS A 94 5.89 15.45 -39.86
CA LYS A 94 5.26 16.70 -39.40
C LYS A 94 5.41 17.77 -40.48
N GLU A 95 4.36 18.56 -40.73
CA GLU A 95 4.40 19.66 -41.70
C GLU A 95 5.51 20.66 -41.33
N GLY A 96 6.29 21.09 -42.34
CA GLY A 96 7.43 21.99 -42.16
C GLY A 96 8.75 21.31 -41.77
N TYR A 97 8.77 19.97 -41.59
CA TYR A 97 9.97 19.19 -41.26
C TYR A 97 10.26 18.14 -42.33
N GLN A 98 11.52 17.72 -42.43
CA GLN A 98 11.89 16.52 -43.17
C GLN A 98 11.50 15.27 -42.36
N ASP A 99 10.90 14.29 -43.03
CA ASP A 99 10.55 12.99 -42.44
C ASP A 99 11.77 12.35 -41.75
N SER A 100 11.49 11.60 -40.68
CA SER A 100 12.56 10.88 -40.00
C SER A 100 13.18 9.81 -40.88
N LYS A 101 14.40 9.40 -40.56
CA LYS A 101 14.89 8.10 -41.04
C LYS A 101 13.96 6.99 -40.55
N THR A 102 13.88 5.91 -41.32
CA THR A 102 13.12 4.73 -40.96
C THR A 102 13.71 4.06 -39.72
N LEU A 103 12.89 3.89 -38.69
CA LEU A 103 13.21 3.12 -37.50
C LEU A 103 12.68 1.69 -37.67
N THR A 104 13.57 0.71 -37.67
CA THR A 104 13.20 -0.70 -37.78
C THR A 104 13.06 -1.32 -36.39
N ILE A 105 11.94 -1.99 -36.16
CA ILE A 105 11.67 -2.78 -34.95
C ILE A 105 11.40 -4.22 -35.35
N VAL A 106 12.11 -5.15 -34.74
CA VAL A 106 11.89 -6.59 -34.94
C VAL A 106 11.03 -7.13 -33.80
N VAL A 107 9.90 -7.71 -34.15
CA VAL A 107 8.98 -8.38 -33.22
C VAL A 107 9.06 -9.88 -33.41
N GLU A 108 9.40 -10.61 -32.36
CA GLU A 108 9.47 -12.07 -32.37
C GLU A 108 8.21 -12.67 -31.71
N GLU A 109 7.86 -13.91 -32.07
CA GLU A 109 6.85 -14.66 -31.31
C GLU A 109 7.41 -15.02 -29.94
N GLY A 110 6.69 -14.69 -28.87
CA GLY A 110 7.04 -15.09 -27.52
C GLY A 110 6.63 -16.53 -27.25
N ILE A 111 7.36 -17.20 -26.35
CA ILE A 111 7.05 -18.54 -25.83
C ILE A 111 5.77 -18.50 -24.95
N GLY A 112 5.39 -17.30 -24.51
CA GLY A 112 4.18 -17.00 -23.76
C GLY A 112 4.33 -15.66 -23.04
N LYS A 113 3.25 -15.19 -22.42
CA LYS A 113 3.30 -14.07 -21.46
C LYS A 113 3.63 -14.63 -20.07
N LEU A 114 4.47 -13.91 -19.32
CA LEU A 114 4.70 -14.23 -17.91
C LEU A 114 3.48 -13.80 -17.08
N ASN A 115 3.18 -14.58 -16.04
CA ASN A 115 2.28 -14.22 -14.97
C ASN A 115 3.09 -14.20 -13.66
N ILE A 116 2.94 -13.15 -12.88
CA ILE A 116 3.61 -12.98 -11.59
C ILE A 116 2.54 -12.94 -10.50
N GLU A 117 2.69 -13.82 -9.52
CA GLU A 117 1.85 -13.88 -8.32
C GLU A 117 2.75 -13.74 -7.10
N THR A 118 2.18 -13.34 -5.97
CA THR A 118 2.87 -13.33 -4.68
C THR A 118 1.99 -13.91 -3.59
N ASN A 119 2.60 -14.35 -2.49
CA ASN A 119 1.88 -14.86 -1.32
C ASN A 119 0.94 -13.82 -0.68
N ARG A 120 1.27 -12.53 -0.77
CA ARG A 120 0.43 -11.43 -0.27
C ARG A 120 0.76 -10.10 -0.95
N THR A 121 -0.23 -9.24 -1.10
CA THR A 121 -0.09 -7.92 -1.76
C THR A 121 0.08 -6.76 -0.79
N PHE A 122 0.28 -7.06 0.50
CA PHE A 122 0.52 -6.06 1.52
C PHE A 122 1.42 -6.60 2.64
N GLY A 123 2.10 -5.71 3.37
CA GLY A 123 2.91 -6.07 4.53
C GLY A 123 3.62 -4.89 5.17
N LYS A 124 4.63 -5.18 5.99
CA LYS A 124 5.43 -4.23 6.76
C LYS A 124 6.89 -4.19 6.27
N PRO A 125 7.67 -3.15 6.66
CA PRO A 125 9.11 -3.21 6.48
C PRO A 125 9.69 -4.48 7.12
N ASN A 126 10.63 -5.09 6.40
CA ASN A 126 11.28 -6.37 6.65
C ASN A 126 10.44 -7.62 6.41
N ASP A 127 9.17 -7.48 6.00
CA ASP A 127 8.43 -8.63 5.50
C ASP A 127 9.08 -9.21 4.23
N VAL A 128 9.07 -10.55 4.16
CA VAL A 128 9.49 -11.30 2.98
C VAL A 128 8.26 -11.65 2.16
N PHE A 129 8.36 -11.38 0.86
CA PHE A 129 7.36 -11.68 -0.16
C PHE A 129 7.94 -12.73 -1.08
N GLU A 130 7.17 -13.79 -1.32
CA GLU A 130 7.53 -14.86 -2.24
C GLU A 130 6.78 -14.66 -3.55
N PHE A 131 7.48 -14.79 -4.67
CA PHE A 131 6.92 -14.67 -6.01
C PHE A 131 6.84 -16.02 -6.69
N LYS A 132 5.75 -16.23 -7.41
CA LYS A 132 5.55 -17.37 -8.30
C LYS A 132 5.39 -16.84 -9.72
N ILE A 133 6.28 -17.30 -10.60
CA ILE A 133 6.27 -16.89 -12.01
C ILE A 133 5.90 -18.08 -12.87
N THR A 134 4.87 -17.89 -13.70
CA THR A 134 4.36 -18.92 -14.61
C THR A 134 4.18 -18.38 -16.01
N SER A 135 4.10 -19.27 -17.00
CA SER A 135 3.62 -18.96 -18.34
C SER A 135 2.80 -20.15 -18.84
N ASN A 136 1.60 -19.89 -19.37
CA ASN A 136 0.66 -20.95 -19.77
C ASN A 136 0.43 -22.01 -18.67
N GLY A 137 0.39 -21.57 -17.40
CA GLY A 137 0.21 -22.43 -16.23
C GLY A 137 1.43 -23.23 -15.79
N GLN A 138 2.56 -23.14 -16.48
CA GLN A 138 3.80 -23.83 -16.13
C GLN A 138 4.79 -22.90 -15.43
N PRO A 139 5.54 -23.35 -14.42
CA PRO A 139 6.52 -22.52 -13.72
C PRO A 139 7.69 -22.15 -14.64
N VAL A 140 8.16 -20.91 -14.51
CA VAL A 140 9.30 -20.37 -15.27
C VAL A 140 10.43 -20.04 -14.30
N GLN A 141 11.58 -20.69 -14.45
CA GLN A 141 12.79 -20.43 -13.65
C GLN A 141 13.62 -19.28 -14.25
N ASP A 142 14.68 -18.83 -13.58
CA ASP A 142 15.63 -17.79 -14.05
C ASP A 142 14.94 -16.57 -14.65
N VAL A 143 14.03 -15.98 -13.87
CA VAL A 143 13.28 -14.77 -14.22
C VAL A 143 13.93 -13.59 -13.50
N GLU A 144 14.05 -12.47 -14.20
CA GLU A 144 14.42 -11.19 -13.60
C GLU A 144 13.15 -10.47 -13.16
N ILE A 145 13.10 -10.00 -11.91
CA ILE A 145 11.98 -9.22 -11.41
C ILE A 145 12.44 -7.77 -11.30
N GLU A 146 11.74 -6.88 -12.00
CA GLU A 146 11.89 -5.44 -11.90
C GLU A 146 10.98 -4.91 -10.81
N VAL A 147 11.54 -4.11 -9.90
CA VAL A 147 10.75 -3.22 -9.05
C VAL A 147 10.76 -1.85 -9.72
N VAL A 148 9.61 -1.38 -10.20
CA VAL A 148 9.52 -0.17 -11.04
C VAL A 148 10.16 1.03 -10.32
N GLY A 149 11.17 1.63 -10.95
CA GLY A 149 11.95 2.74 -10.40
C GLY A 149 13.15 2.34 -9.53
N LEU A 150 13.37 1.04 -9.33
CA LEU A 150 14.52 0.47 -8.61
C LEU A 150 15.23 -0.58 -9.49
N GLU A 151 16.29 -1.18 -8.95
CA GLU A 151 17.05 -2.21 -9.66
C GLU A 151 16.27 -3.53 -9.80
N ARG A 152 16.61 -4.27 -10.87
CA ARG A 152 16.13 -5.64 -11.07
C ARG A 152 16.88 -6.59 -10.16
N PHE A 153 16.20 -7.65 -9.74
CA PHE A 153 16.83 -8.74 -8.99
C PHE A 153 16.46 -10.10 -9.58
N THR A 154 17.30 -11.09 -9.31
CA THR A 154 17.07 -12.50 -9.64
C THR A 154 16.70 -13.26 -8.38
N GLY A 155 15.71 -14.14 -8.47
CA GLY A 155 15.22 -14.92 -7.34
C GLY A 155 13.69 -14.87 -7.26
N ASN A 156 13.15 -15.53 -6.26
CA ASN A 156 11.71 -15.61 -6.01
C ASN A 156 11.29 -14.92 -4.70
N THR A 157 12.18 -14.13 -4.10
CA THR A 157 11.88 -13.41 -2.85
C THR A 157 12.29 -11.96 -2.92
N TRP A 158 11.51 -11.11 -2.26
CA TRP A 158 11.84 -9.70 -2.03
C TRP A 158 11.55 -9.33 -0.58
N THR A 159 12.42 -8.54 0.02
CA THR A 159 12.24 -8.02 1.37
C THR A 159 11.97 -6.53 1.28
N ALA A 160 10.79 -6.12 1.77
CA ALA A 160 10.48 -4.70 1.87
C ALA A 160 11.45 -4.03 2.86
N LYS A 161 12.09 -2.93 2.48
CA LYS A 161 12.96 -2.18 3.41
C LYS A 161 12.35 -0.89 3.88
N GLU A 162 11.42 -0.35 3.12
CA GLU A 162 10.80 0.95 3.35
C GLU A 162 9.30 0.86 3.12
N PHE A 163 8.58 1.82 3.70
CA PHE A 163 7.16 2.01 3.44
C PHE A 163 6.94 2.52 2.01
N GLY A 164 5.81 2.14 1.41
CA GLY A 164 5.43 2.62 0.09
C GLY A 164 4.65 1.59 -0.74
N THR A 165 4.26 2.00 -1.94
CA THR A 165 3.63 1.14 -2.93
C THR A 165 4.65 0.73 -3.98
N PHE A 166 4.92 -0.57 -4.08
CA PHE A 166 5.93 -1.12 -4.98
C PHE A 166 5.24 -1.87 -6.13
N LYS A 167 5.73 -1.65 -7.35
CA LYS A 167 5.20 -2.28 -8.56
C LYS A 167 6.24 -3.23 -9.13
N PHE A 168 5.84 -4.44 -9.46
CA PHE A 168 6.70 -5.53 -9.89
C PHE A 168 6.33 -5.98 -11.29
N ILE A 169 7.35 -6.20 -12.13
CA ILE A 169 7.21 -6.75 -13.48
C ILE A 169 8.24 -7.86 -13.65
N ALA A 170 7.80 -9.05 -14.05
CA ALA A 170 8.68 -10.16 -14.39
C ALA A 170 9.13 -10.08 -15.85
N HIS A 171 10.43 -10.31 -16.06
CA HIS A 171 11.11 -10.26 -17.35
C HIS A 171 11.87 -11.56 -17.59
N LYS A 172 11.78 -12.10 -18.81
CA LYS A 172 12.65 -13.18 -19.26
C LYS A 172 12.77 -13.15 -20.78
N LYS A 173 13.99 -13.27 -21.30
CA LYS A 173 14.23 -13.33 -22.76
C LYS A 173 13.39 -14.43 -23.40
N GLY A 174 12.67 -14.09 -24.47
CA GLY A 174 11.78 -14.99 -25.19
C GLY A 174 10.36 -15.06 -24.62
N PHE A 175 10.07 -14.38 -23.50
CA PHE A 175 8.73 -14.24 -22.95
C PHE A 175 8.29 -12.79 -22.95
N ALA A 176 7.02 -12.54 -23.28
CA ALA A 176 6.45 -11.22 -23.03
C ALA A 176 6.40 -10.98 -21.51
N SER A 177 6.74 -9.77 -21.10
CA SER A 177 6.76 -9.35 -19.69
C SER A 177 5.40 -9.55 -19.00
N SER A 178 5.41 -9.72 -17.68
CA SER A 178 4.17 -9.88 -16.92
C SER A 178 3.33 -8.61 -16.86
N ASP A 179 2.07 -8.76 -16.45
CA ASP A 179 1.33 -7.61 -15.92
C ASP A 179 1.97 -7.09 -14.63
N VAL A 180 1.62 -5.86 -14.26
CA VAL A 180 2.14 -5.20 -13.06
C VAL A 180 1.48 -5.79 -11.82
N LEU A 181 2.30 -6.38 -10.94
CA LEU A 181 1.90 -6.74 -9.58
C LEU A 181 2.18 -5.58 -8.64
N THR A 182 1.24 -5.24 -7.76
CA THR A 182 1.41 -4.15 -6.78
C THR A 182 1.45 -4.72 -5.36
N ILE A 183 2.42 -4.30 -4.56
CA ILE A 183 2.55 -4.63 -3.14
C ILE A 183 2.58 -3.33 -2.34
N GLU A 184 1.77 -3.24 -1.29
CA GLU A 184 1.72 -2.08 -0.40
C GLU A 184 2.41 -2.35 0.94
N ILE A 185 3.36 -1.50 1.31
CA ILE A 185 4.12 -1.59 2.56
C ILE A 185 3.73 -0.42 3.47
N LYS A 186 3.03 -0.75 4.56
CA LYS A 186 2.56 0.20 5.58
C LYS A 186 2.79 -0.40 6.97
N ASN A 187 2.54 0.37 8.02
CA ASN A 187 2.41 -0.19 9.35
C ASN A 187 0.99 -0.71 9.55
N TYR A 188 0.62 -1.79 8.86
CA TYR A 188 -0.72 -2.37 8.99
C TYR A 188 -0.94 -2.90 10.40
N SER A 189 -2.17 -2.75 10.88
CA SER A 189 -2.64 -3.52 12.01
C SER A 189 -3.36 -4.76 11.49
N TYR A 190 -3.22 -5.89 12.17
CA TYR A 190 -3.84 -7.13 11.73
C TYR A 190 -3.94 -8.16 12.86
N PHE A 191 -4.75 -9.18 12.64
CA PHE A 191 -4.65 -10.46 13.32
C PHE A 191 -4.52 -11.61 12.32
N THR A 192 -3.92 -12.71 12.76
CA THR A 192 -3.81 -13.94 11.99
C THR A 192 -4.74 -15.01 12.53
N TYR A 193 -5.42 -15.71 11.63
CA TYR A 193 -6.22 -16.88 11.97
C TYR A 193 -6.17 -17.89 10.82
N LYS A 194 -5.77 -19.14 11.12
CA LYS A 194 -5.59 -20.21 10.12
C LYS A 194 -4.69 -19.81 8.94
N ASP A 195 -3.54 -19.23 9.28
CA ASP A 195 -2.51 -18.74 8.32
C ASP A 195 -2.97 -17.59 7.40
N GLU A 196 -4.19 -17.10 7.56
CA GLU A 196 -4.71 -15.92 6.86
C GLU A 196 -4.53 -14.66 7.71
N ILE A 197 -4.37 -13.51 7.03
CA ILE A 197 -4.19 -12.20 7.65
C ILE A 197 -5.46 -11.37 7.49
N TYR A 198 -5.94 -10.79 8.60
CA TYR A 198 -7.14 -9.95 8.65
C TYR A 198 -6.76 -8.57 9.16
N LEU A 199 -6.99 -7.54 8.35
CA LEU A 199 -6.60 -6.16 8.67
C LEU A 199 -7.46 -5.57 9.78
N LEU A 200 -6.83 -4.69 10.54
CA LEU A 200 -7.45 -3.80 11.53
C LEU A 200 -6.99 -2.38 11.20
N ASP A 201 -7.79 -1.39 11.59
CA ASP A 201 -7.49 0.02 11.31
C ASP A 201 -7.49 0.87 12.59
N LYS A 202 -8.34 0.53 13.57
CA LYS A 202 -8.53 1.33 14.80
C LYS A 202 -8.99 0.51 16.00
N SER A 203 -8.96 1.17 17.16
CA SER A 203 -9.60 0.68 18.38
C SER A 203 -10.67 1.62 18.91
N TYR A 204 -11.57 1.07 19.71
CA TYR A 204 -12.60 1.80 20.43
C TYR A 204 -12.71 1.24 21.84
N PHE A 205 -12.66 2.13 22.83
CA PHE A 205 -12.87 1.82 24.24
C PHE A 205 -14.21 2.42 24.68
N ASN A 206 -15.09 1.56 25.15
CA ASN A 206 -16.40 1.96 25.63
C ASN A 206 -16.49 1.77 27.13
N PHE A 207 -16.77 2.81 27.91
CA PHE A 207 -16.90 2.63 29.34
C PHE A 207 -18.09 1.70 29.65
N TYR A 208 -17.81 0.58 30.30
CA TYR A 208 -18.83 -0.39 30.66
C TYR A 208 -19.32 -0.16 32.08
N ARG A 209 -18.42 -0.23 33.07
CA ARG A 209 -18.73 0.01 34.49
C ARG A 209 -17.50 0.06 35.38
N THR A 210 -17.70 0.49 36.61
CA THR A 210 -16.75 0.29 37.71
C THR A 210 -17.11 -0.97 38.52
N VAL A 211 -16.12 -1.80 38.83
CA VAL A 211 -16.23 -2.96 39.71
C VAL A 211 -15.42 -2.68 40.99
N THR A 212 -16.03 -2.89 42.16
CA THR A 212 -15.37 -2.70 43.46
C THR A 212 -15.32 -4.03 44.20
N GLU A 213 -14.13 -4.49 44.54
CA GLU A 213 -13.89 -5.74 45.28
C GLU A 213 -12.89 -5.50 46.41
N ASP A 214 -12.75 -6.50 47.30
CA ASP A 214 -11.83 -6.43 48.46
C ASP A 214 -10.36 -6.16 48.08
N PHE A 215 -9.98 -6.47 46.84
CA PHE A 215 -8.61 -6.36 46.34
C PHE A 215 -8.38 -5.17 45.41
N GLY A 216 -9.38 -4.30 45.18
CA GLY A 216 -9.24 -3.09 44.37
C GLY A 216 -10.54 -2.60 43.71
N ILE A 217 -10.46 -1.41 43.12
CA ILE A 217 -11.50 -0.83 42.26
C ILE A 217 -10.99 -0.92 40.82
N PHE A 218 -11.85 -1.30 39.88
CA PHE A 218 -11.50 -1.48 38.47
C PHE A 218 -12.48 -0.77 37.57
N ASP A 219 -11.97 -0.05 36.58
CA ASP A 219 -12.76 0.51 35.49
C ASP A 219 -12.70 -0.42 34.29
N VAL A 220 -13.87 -0.94 33.92
CA VAL A 220 -14.05 -1.93 32.87
C VAL A 220 -14.54 -1.23 31.61
N TRP A 221 -13.90 -1.55 30.51
CA TRP A 221 -14.12 -1.01 29.18
C TRP A 221 -14.43 -2.13 28.20
N GLY A 222 -15.39 -1.93 27.30
CA GLY A 222 -15.48 -2.72 26.08
C GLY A 222 -14.39 -2.28 25.12
N LEU A 223 -13.43 -3.16 24.82
CA LEU A 223 -12.43 -2.93 23.80
C LEU A 223 -12.85 -3.60 22.50
N VAL A 224 -12.96 -2.79 21.45
CA VAL A 224 -13.16 -3.22 20.07
C VAL A 224 -11.92 -2.85 19.26
N MET A 225 -11.32 -3.81 18.59
CA MET A 225 -10.31 -3.57 17.55
C MET A 225 -10.95 -3.95 16.21
N MET A 226 -10.92 -3.09 15.20
CA MET A 226 -11.69 -3.32 13.97
C MET A 226 -11.08 -2.69 12.72
N SER A 227 -11.44 -3.23 11.55
CA SER A 227 -11.26 -2.58 10.26
C SER A 227 -12.29 -1.47 10.01
N ASP A 228 -11.98 -0.55 9.10
CA ASP A 228 -12.85 0.58 8.73
C ASP A 228 -14.16 0.15 8.04
N ASP A 229 -14.16 -0.99 7.36
CA ASP A 229 -15.35 -1.63 6.79
C ASP A 229 -16.16 -2.44 7.82
N PHE A 230 -15.66 -2.55 9.06
CA PHE A 230 -16.24 -3.32 10.17
C PHE A 230 -16.35 -4.83 9.93
N GLU A 231 -15.75 -5.35 8.87
CA GLU A 231 -15.80 -6.79 8.54
C GLU A 231 -14.90 -7.61 9.46
N ASN A 232 -13.74 -7.07 9.82
CA ASN A 232 -12.79 -7.70 10.74
C ASN A 232 -12.88 -6.99 12.08
N LYS A 233 -13.15 -7.73 13.16
CA LYS A 233 -13.20 -7.14 14.51
C LYS A 233 -12.95 -8.15 15.62
N ILE A 234 -12.37 -7.66 16.70
CA ILE A 234 -12.17 -8.38 17.96
C ILE A 234 -12.83 -7.56 19.06
N VAL A 235 -13.69 -8.18 19.86
CA VAL A 235 -14.49 -7.52 20.90
C VAL A 235 -14.34 -8.26 22.21
N PHE A 236 -13.96 -7.57 23.29
CA PHE A 236 -13.88 -8.16 24.63
C PHE A 236 -13.89 -7.06 25.71
N LEU A 237 -13.95 -7.43 26.98
CA LEU A 237 -13.83 -6.48 28.10
C LEU A 237 -12.38 -6.33 28.54
N ALA A 238 -11.90 -5.11 28.73
CA ALA A 238 -10.59 -4.79 29.31
C ALA A 238 -10.78 -4.00 30.60
N GLY A 239 -9.98 -4.26 31.63
CA GLY A 239 -10.17 -3.65 32.95
C GLY A 239 -8.88 -3.09 33.48
N PHE A 240 -8.98 -1.88 34.02
CA PHE A 240 -7.84 -1.11 34.50
C PHE A 240 -8.04 -0.79 35.97
N GLU A 241 -7.02 -1.05 36.78
CA GLU A 241 -7.07 -0.81 38.22
C GLU A 241 -7.11 0.69 38.51
N ARG A 242 -8.09 1.10 39.29
CA ARG A 242 -8.26 2.48 39.70
C ARG A 242 -7.31 2.83 40.83
N LYS A 243 -6.33 3.68 40.52
CA LYS A 243 -5.31 4.15 41.48
C LYS A 243 -5.83 5.22 42.44
N ASP A 244 -6.63 6.16 41.94
CA ASP A 244 -7.36 7.14 42.78
C ASP A 244 -8.85 6.78 42.78
N PRO A 245 -9.45 6.41 43.93
CA PRO A 245 -10.87 6.07 44.03
C PRO A 245 -11.85 7.10 43.43
N LYS A 246 -11.44 8.37 43.32
CA LYS A 246 -12.26 9.48 42.84
C LYS A 246 -12.16 9.72 41.32
N GLU A 247 -11.16 9.18 40.66
CA GLU A 247 -10.91 9.42 39.23
C GLU A 247 -11.04 8.12 38.43
N LEU A 248 -11.73 8.20 37.29
CA LEU A 248 -11.83 7.06 36.37
C LEU A 248 -10.45 6.76 35.78
N THR A 249 -10.11 5.47 35.70
CA THR A 249 -8.88 5.03 35.03
C THR A 249 -9.13 4.71 33.58
N PHE A 250 -8.41 5.43 32.73
CA PHE A 250 -8.47 5.30 31.28
C PHE A 250 -7.52 4.18 30.84
N PRO A 251 -7.68 3.65 29.62
CA PRO A 251 -6.70 2.73 29.05
C PRO A 251 -5.29 3.33 29.11
N GLU A 252 -4.36 2.61 29.72
CA GLU A 252 -2.96 3.02 29.90
C GLU A 252 -1.98 1.95 29.37
N GLU A 253 -0.72 2.35 29.17
CA GLU A 253 0.34 1.43 28.74
C GLU A 253 0.57 0.34 29.80
N GLY A 254 0.68 -0.91 29.37
CA GLY A 254 0.89 -2.05 30.25
C GLY A 254 0.21 -3.33 29.77
N GLU A 255 0.39 -4.39 30.55
CA GLU A 255 -0.37 -5.64 30.36
C GLU A 255 -1.84 -5.41 30.73
N VAL A 256 -2.74 -5.81 29.83
CA VAL A 256 -4.16 -5.91 30.14
C VAL A 256 -4.36 -7.19 30.93
N LEU A 257 -4.18 -7.08 32.24
CA LEU A 257 -4.30 -8.20 33.18
C LEU A 257 -5.74 -8.70 33.27
N PHE A 258 -6.70 -7.81 33.08
CA PHE A 258 -8.12 -8.13 33.02
C PHE A 258 -8.62 -8.03 31.58
N GLY A 259 -8.63 -9.16 30.88
CA GLY A 259 -9.37 -9.33 29.64
C GLY A 259 -10.50 -10.32 29.86
N GLY A 260 -11.73 -9.99 29.47
CA GLY A 260 -12.80 -10.94 29.25
C GLY A 260 -12.49 -11.87 28.07
N PHE A 261 -11.28 -12.45 28.05
CA PHE A 261 -10.73 -13.21 26.94
C PHE A 261 -11.63 -14.41 26.62
N ALA A 262 -12.11 -15.13 27.63
CA ALA A 262 -13.07 -16.21 27.43
C ALA A 262 -14.43 -15.78 26.81
N ALA A 263 -14.73 -14.48 26.84
CA ALA A 263 -15.88 -13.87 26.19
C ALA A 263 -15.52 -13.07 24.95
N ALA A 264 -14.25 -13.15 24.49
CA ALA A 264 -13.80 -12.46 23.31
C ALA A 264 -14.55 -13.00 22.08
N GLN A 265 -15.00 -12.07 21.24
CA GLN A 265 -15.67 -12.39 20.00
C GLN A 265 -14.79 -11.94 18.85
N PHE A 266 -14.58 -12.84 17.90
CA PHE A 266 -13.74 -12.62 16.74
C PHE A 266 -14.60 -12.67 15.49
N TYR A 267 -14.34 -11.75 14.56
CA TYR A 267 -15.03 -11.67 13.29
C TYR A 267 -14.00 -11.53 12.18
N ALA A 268 -14.18 -12.30 11.12
CA ALA A 268 -13.34 -12.31 9.93
C ALA A 268 -14.23 -12.19 8.70
N ASN A 269 -14.00 -11.19 7.86
CA ASN A 269 -14.77 -10.90 6.65
C ASN A 269 -16.30 -10.87 6.92
N GLY A 270 -16.69 -10.21 8.00
CA GLY A 270 -18.09 -10.05 8.43
C GLY A 270 -18.70 -11.25 9.15
N MET A 271 -18.00 -12.39 9.22
CA MET A 271 -18.50 -13.60 9.86
C MET A 271 -17.94 -13.76 11.27
N GLN A 272 -18.81 -14.03 12.24
CA GLN A 272 -18.39 -14.38 13.60
C GLN A 272 -17.72 -15.76 13.62
N LEU A 273 -16.50 -15.82 14.13
CA LEU A 273 -15.80 -17.05 14.42
C LEU A 273 -16.40 -17.69 15.68
N ARG A 274 -16.57 -19.02 15.67
CA ARG A 274 -17.04 -19.79 16.83
C ARG A 274 -15.87 -20.27 17.69
N GLU A 275 -14.88 -19.40 17.88
CA GLU A 275 -13.70 -19.69 18.67
C GLU A 275 -13.91 -19.17 20.09
N ILE A 276 -13.44 -19.94 21.07
CA ILE A 276 -13.45 -19.57 22.48
C ILE A 276 -12.00 -19.43 22.90
N SER A 277 -11.63 -18.23 23.36
CA SER A 277 -10.28 -18.01 23.88
C SER A 277 -10.19 -18.38 25.36
N THR A 278 -8.99 -18.66 25.84
CA THR A 278 -8.72 -19.10 27.20
C THR A 278 -8.16 -17.96 28.02
N LEU A 279 -7.97 -18.22 29.31
CA LEU A 279 -7.34 -17.28 30.25
C LEU A 279 -5.82 -17.13 30.05
N ASP A 280 -5.21 -18.03 29.27
CA ASP A 280 -3.79 -17.96 28.90
C ASP A 280 -3.53 -16.88 27.85
N SER A 281 -4.60 -16.27 27.31
CA SER A 281 -4.52 -15.13 26.41
C SER A 281 -3.80 -13.94 27.06
N THR A 282 -3.05 -13.22 26.24
CA THR A 282 -2.30 -12.04 26.65
C THR A 282 -2.59 -10.86 25.75
N MET A 283 -2.54 -9.67 26.35
CA MET A 283 -2.61 -8.42 25.62
C MET A 283 -1.76 -7.37 26.34
N PHE A 284 -1.05 -6.57 25.55
CA PHE A 284 -0.22 -5.48 26.02
C PHE A 284 -0.54 -4.23 25.23
N ILE A 285 -0.97 -3.18 25.93
CA ILE A 285 -1.03 -1.84 25.35
C ILE A 285 0.39 -1.27 25.45
N THR A 286 1.07 -1.15 24.32
CA THR A 286 2.48 -0.77 24.26
C THR A 286 2.69 0.72 24.09
N LYS A 287 1.66 1.44 23.64
CA LYS A 287 1.67 2.90 23.51
C LYS A 287 0.27 3.46 23.65
N VAL A 288 0.13 4.56 24.38
CA VAL A 288 -1.09 5.39 24.39
C VAL A 288 -0.69 6.85 24.24
N GLU A 289 -1.08 7.49 23.13
CA GLU A 289 -1.07 8.95 23.05
C GLU A 289 -2.27 9.53 23.82
N PRO A 290 -2.17 10.74 24.38
CA PRO A 290 -3.22 11.30 25.21
C PRO A 290 -4.59 11.35 24.52
N PHE A 291 -5.62 10.85 25.20
CA PHE A 291 -7.00 11.02 24.79
C PHE A 291 -7.42 12.49 24.97
N LYS A 292 -7.79 13.13 23.87
CA LYS A 292 -8.24 14.53 23.83
C LYS A 292 -9.77 14.55 23.68
N PRO A 293 -10.47 15.41 24.42
CA PRO A 293 -11.92 15.54 24.26
C PRO A 293 -12.23 16.07 22.85
N LEU A 294 -13.13 15.38 22.16
CA LEU A 294 -13.68 15.86 20.87
C LEU A 294 -15.08 16.45 21.08
N ARG A 295 -15.88 15.84 21.96
CA ARG A 295 -17.18 16.35 22.45
C ARG A 295 -17.43 15.85 23.87
N GLU A 296 -18.55 16.22 24.47
CA GLU A 296 -18.95 15.73 25.80
C GLU A 296 -18.89 14.19 25.80
N ASP A 297 -18.25 13.62 26.83
CA ASP A 297 -18.16 12.18 27.04
C ASP A 297 -17.51 11.35 25.90
N PHE A 298 -16.84 12.00 24.95
CA PHE A 298 -16.19 11.35 23.82
C PHE A 298 -14.81 11.95 23.52
N TYR A 299 -13.82 11.06 23.46
CA TYR A 299 -12.41 11.39 23.37
C TYR A 299 -11.76 10.61 22.23
N ILE A 300 -10.70 11.19 21.68
CA ILE A 300 -9.90 10.58 20.61
C ILE A 300 -8.42 10.59 20.99
N SER A 301 -7.72 9.51 20.65
CA SER A 301 -6.28 9.43 20.68
C SER A 301 -5.77 9.20 19.26
N ASP A 302 -4.76 9.97 18.88
CA ASP A 302 -4.14 9.86 17.56
C ASP A 302 -3.45 8.49 17.36
N ARG A 303 -3.07 7.83 18.47
CA ARG A 303 -2.36 6.56 18.42
C ARG A 303 -2.50 5.74 19.71
N VAL A 304 -2.97 4.51 19.56
CA VAL A 304 -2.87 3.43 20.54
C VAL A 304 -2.26 2.22 19.87
N ALA A 305 -1.22 1.66 20.49
CA ALA A 305 -0.57 0.43 20.03
C ALA A 305 -0.84 -0.72 21.00
N ILE A 306 -1.25 -1.87 20.46
CA ILE A 306 -1.69 -3.05 21.20
C ILE A 306 -1.09 -4.29 20.55
N ASN A 307 -0.46 -5.16 21.34
CA ASN A 307 -0.07 -6.51 20.92
C ASN A 307 -0.92 -7.52 21.64
N PHE A 308 -1.34 -8.59 20.97
CA PHE A 308 -2.18 -9.61 21.59
C PHE A 308 -1.91 -11.03 21.05
N ASP A 309 -2.15 -11.99 21.93
CA ASP A 309 -2.16 -13.42 21.65
C ASP A 309 -3.34 -14.05 22.39
N PHE A 310 -4.43 -14.30 21.68
CA PHE A 310 -5.59 -15.00 22.22
C PHE A 310 -5.41 -16.50 22.02
N VAL A 311 -5.10 -17.21 23.09
CA VAL A 311 -4.98 -18.67 23.08
C VAL A 311 -6.38 -19.27 23.02
N LEU A 312 -6.65 -20.18 22.11
CA LEU A 312 -7.95 -20.82 21.92
C LEU A 312 -8.01 -22.17 22.63
N GLU A 313 -9.22 -22.69 22.91
CA GLU A 313 -9.40 -23.99 23.58
C GLU A 313 -8.73 -25.18 22.87
N ASN A 314 -8.49 -25.07 21.57
CA ASN A 314 -7.78 -26.06 20.77
C ASN A 314 -6.24 -25.88 20.78
N ASN A 315 -5.71 -25.03 21.66
CA ASN A 315 -4.30 -24.64 21.75
C ASN A 315 -3.71 -23.97 20.49
N THR A 316 -4.55 -23.46 19.59
CA THR A 316 -4.13 -22.51 18.56
C THR A 316 -4.27 -21.08 19.08
N SER A 317 -3.81 -20.09 18.31
CA SER A 317 -3.86 -18.69 18.72
C SER A 317 -4.40 -17.78 17.62
N ILE A 318 -5.14 -16.76 18.04
CA ILE A 318 -5.35 -15.54 17.25
C ILE A 318 -4.34 -14.50 17.74
N LYS A 319 -3.31 -14.26 16.94
CA LYS A 319 -2.23 -13.31 17.26
C LYS A 319 -2.34 -12.08 16.39
N GLY A 320 -1.94 -10.95 16.92
CA GLY A 320 -1.98 -9.73 16.14
C GLY A 320 -1.45 -8.52 16.86
N GLU A 321 -1.49 -7.43 16.13
CA GLU A 321 -1.10 -6.12 16.60
C GLU A 321 -2.02 -5.05 16.00
N LEU A 322 -2.27 -4.03 16.81
CA LEU A 322 -2.88 -2.77 16.42
C LEU A 322 -1.90 -1.65 16.67
N ASP A 323 -1.75 -0.73 15.73
CA ASP A 323 -1.04 0.53 15.87
C ASP A 323 -1.78 1.56 15.02
N GLY A 324 -2.72 2.27 15.64
CA GLY A 324 -3.66 3.14 14.93
C GLY A 324 -4.42 4.06 15.86
N PRO A 325 -5.34 4.88 15.33
CA PRO A 325 -6.16 5.78 16.14
C PRO A 325 -7.06 4.99 17.09
N SER A 326 -7.46 5.67 18.17
CA SER A 326 -8.37 5.11 19.16
C SER A 326 -9.42 6.11 19.56
N GLU A 327 -10.62 5.61 19.80
CA GLU A 327 -11.75 6.37 20.31
C GLU A 327 -12.09 5.89 21.72
N LEU A 328 -12.53 6.79 22.58
CA LEU A 328 -12.94 6.50 23.95
C LEU A 328 -14.26 7.20 24.25
N ASP A 329 -15.26 6.43 24.66
CA ASP A 329 -16.65 6.89 24.75
C ASP A 329 -17.32 6.44 26.06
N PHE A 330 -18.02 7.37 26.70
CA PHE A 330 -18.80 7.15 27.91
C PHE A 330 -20.33 7.14 27.68
N GLU A 331 -20.83 7.48 26.48
CA GLU A 331 -22.27 7.75 26.21
C GLU A 331 -23.17 6.49 26.21
N THR A 332 -22.63 5.28 26.07
CA THR A 332 -23.40 4.05 25.82
C THR A 332 -24.20 3.48 26.99
N VAL A 333 -24.13 4.07 28.19
CA VAL A 333 -24.95 3.59 29.32
C VAL A 333 -26.26 4.38 29.48
N GLN A 334 -26.38 5.60 28.94
CA GLN A 334 -27.57 6.43 29.22
C GLN A 334 -28.71 6.36 28.19
N THR A 335 -28.47 5.99 26.92
CA THR A 335 -29.50 6.15 25.87
C THR A 335 -29.91 4.88 25.11
N GLY A 336 -29.34 3.72 25.41
CA GLY A 336 -29.87 2.43 24.91
C GLY A 336 -29.82 2.21 23.40
N THR A 337 -29.11 3.05 22.64
CA THR A 337 -28.98 2.93 21.18
C THR A 337 -27.55 3.20 20.74
N THR A 338 -26.74 2.14 20.62
CA THR A 338 -26.04 1.66 19.41
C THR A 338 -24.78 0.87 19.76
N SER A 339 -24.60 -0.28 19.09
CA SER A 339 -23.43 -1.19 19.07
C SER A 339 -23.08 -2.06 20.31
N THR A 340 -23.55 -1.76 21.52
CA THR A 340 -23.14 -2.45 22.77
C THR A 340 -23.97 -3.66 23.22
N ASN A 341 -24.86 -4.21 22.38
CA ASN A 341 -25.69 -5.37 22.76
C ASN A 341 -24.92 -6.68 23.01
N ILE A 342 -23.63 -6.73 22.66
CA ILE A 342 -22.81 -7.94 22.78
C ILE A 342 -22.23 -8.08 24.21
N LEU A 343 -21.79 -6.96 24.80
CA LEU A 343 -21.14 -6.93 26.11
C LEU A 343 -22.14 -6.87 27.28
N SER A 344 -23.41 -6.52 27.01
CA SER A 344 -24.49 -6.52 28.01
C SER A 344 -24.92 -7.92 28.47
N SER A 345 -24.36 -8.99 27.88
CA SER A 345 -24.71 -10.39 28.16
C SER A 345 -23.82 -11.08 29.20
N LEU A 346 -22.69 -10.49 29.60
CA LEU A 346 -21.80 -11.08 30.60
C LEU A 346 -22.32 -10.81 32.01
N SER A 347 -22.51 -11.87 32.79
CA SER A 347 -22.95 -11.75 34.17
C SER A 347 -21.84 -11.22 35.07
N ASP A 348 -22.23 -10.55 36.16
CA ASP A 348 -21.30 -10.08 37.20
C ASP A 348 -20.40 -11.18 37.74
N LYS A 349 -20.93 -12.40 37.83
CA LYS A 349 -20.19 -13.57 38.28
C LYS A 349 -19.06 -13.96 37.32
N GLU A 350 -19.28 -13.84 36.02
CA GLU A 350 -18.26 -14.14 35.00
C GLU A 350 -17.17 -13.08 35.00
N VAL A 351 -17.54 -11.80 35.03
CA VAL A 351 -16.60 -10.68 35.20
C VAL A 351 -15.77 -10.89 36.48
N LEU A 352 -16.39 -11.23 37.61
CA LEU A 352 -15.71 -11.41 38.89
C LEU A 352 -14.82 -12.66 38.98
N GLN A 353 -15.19 -13.77 38.35
CA GLN A 353 -14.32 -14.97 38.28
C GLN A 353 -13.06 -14.72 37.46
N LEU A 354 -13.16 -13.85 36.46
CA LEU A 354 -12.04 -13.44 35.62
C LEU A 354 -11.06 -12.52 36.38
N ILE A 355 -11.56 -11.60 37.23
CA ILE A 355 -10.67 -10.72 38.03
C ILE A 355 -9.90 -11.52 39.10
N LYS A 356 -10.52 -12.54 39.71
CA LYS A 356 -9.97 -13.26 40.88
C LYS A 356 -8.86 -14.29 40.58
N ARG A 357 -8.55 -14.62 39.33
CA ARG A 357 -7.66 -15.76 38.98
C ARG A 357 -6.25 -15.41 38.48
N LYS A 358 -5.93 -14.14 38.23
CA LYS A 358 -4.58 -13.67 37.80
C LYS A 358 -3.77 -12.96 38.91
N LYS A 359 -4.33 -12.80 40.12
CA LYS A 359 -3.59 -12.66 41.39
C LYS A 359 -3.59 -14.02 42.08
#